data_AF-A0A928MYK7-F1
#
_entry.id   AF-A0A928MYK7-F1
#
_cell.length_a   1.000
_cell.length_b   1.000
_cell.length_c   1.000
_cell.angle_alpha   90.00
_cell.angle_beta   90.00
_cell.angle_gamma   90.00
#
_symmetry.space_group_name_H-M   'P 1'
#
loop_
_entity.id
_entity.type
_entity.pdbx_description
1 polymer ?
#
loop_
_entity_poly.entity_id
_entity_poly.type
_entity_poly.pdbx_seq_one_letter_code
_entity_poly.pdbx_strand_id
1 'polypeptide(L)'
;MQKEKKRGGIFTVISAIICVILAIILISNVTLIVKGSLSPDRPPSVFGITTMMVMSGSMSGDAPDHIEVGDMVVAKAVDPTTLEVGNIITFMENGKTTVTHRIVEINDDGTFTTAGDANDGTIDQTPVKPEEIIGKVVLSIPKLGDVAMFAQTPIGMVTFIGVPLVLYLLLDALLRAKHNKSKKKEEKAAKDEAEKLKEELEMLKSQMASTNTEEAENKETAE
;
A
#
# COMPACT_ATOMS: atom_id res chain seq x y z
N MET A 1 11.38 -12.56 -33.19
CA MET A 1 12.01 -11.31 -32.69
C MET A 1 11.07 -10.12 -32.45
N GLN A 2 9.82 -10.09 -32.94
CA GLN A 2 8.92 -8.93 -32.72
C GLN A 2 8.19 -8.90 -31.35
N LYS A 3 8.09 -10.02 -30.62
CA LYS A 3 7.39 -10.10 -29.33
C LYS A 3 8.20 -9.56 -28.14
N GLU A 4 9.53 -9.55 -28.25
CA GLU A 4 10.48 -9.06 -27.23
C GLU A 4 10.51 -7.52 -27.16
N LYS A 5 10.52 -6.82 -28.32
CA LYS A 5 10.53 -5.34 -28.39
C LYS A 5 9.27 -4.69 -27.79
N LYS A 6 8.10 -5.32 -27.91
CA LYS A 6 6.84 -4.80 -27.37
C LYS A 6 6.73 -4.91 -25.85
N ARG A 7 7.36 -5.92 -25.22
CA ARG A 7 7.36 -6.09 -23.75
C ARG A 7 8.19 -4.98 -23.08
N GLY A 8 9.36 -4.65 -23.62
CA GLY A 8 10.24 -3.61 -23.06
C GLY A 8 9.58 -2.23 -22.97
N GLY A 9 8.90 -1.78 -24.02
CA GLY A 9 8.24 -0.47 -24.04
C GLY A 9 7.11 -0.34 -23.01
N ILE A 10 6.33 -1.41 -22.80
CA ILE A 10 5.26 -1.43 -21.78
C ILE A 10 5.85 -1.35 -20.38
N PHE A 11 6.93 -2.09 -20.09
CA PHE A 11 7.60 -2.02 -18.78
C PHE A 11 8.22 -0.64 -18.52
N THR A 12 8.79 0.02 -19.54
CA THR A 12 9.31 1.39 -19.39
C THR A 12 8.20 2.39 -19.10
N VAL A 13 7.06 2.30 -19.78
CA VAL A 13 5.90 3.18 -19.53
C VAL A 13 5.33 2.94 -18.13
N ILE A 14 5.16 1.67 -17.73
CA ILE A 14 4.69 1.32 -16.38
C ILE A 14 5.68 1.84 -15.32
N SER A 15 6.98 1.62 -15.51
CA SER A 15 8.02 2.12 -14.59
C SER A 15 8.01 3.64 -14.51
N ALA A 16 7.87 4.34 -15.64
CA ALA A 16 7.79 5.79 -15.66
C ALA A 16 6.56 6.31 -14.90
N ILE A 17 5.39 5.69 -15.10
CA ILE A 17 4.16 6.02 -14.37
C ILE A 17 4.36 5.80 -12.87
N ILE A 18 4.92 4.66 -12.46
CA ILE A 18 5.21 4.37 -11.04
C ILE A 18 6.17 5.41 -10.45
N CYS A 19 7.25 5.77 -11.16
CA CYS A 19 8.19 6.80 -10.71
C CYS A 19 7.51 8.17 -10.54
N VAL A 20 6.64 8.57 -11.47
CA VAL A 20 5.89 9.83 -11.36
C VAL A 20 4.95 9.80 -10.15
N ILE A 21 4.22 8.71 -9.94
CA ILE A 21 3.33 8.55 -8.79
C ILE A 21 4.13 8.62 -7.47
N LEU A 22 5.27 7.91 -7.39
CA LEU A 22 6.14 7.95 -6.21
C LEU A 22 6.71 9.35 -5.95
N ALA A 23 7.11 10.08 -7.00
CA ALA A 23 7.57 11.45 -6.87
C ALA A 23 6.47 12.37 -6.31
N ILE A 24 5.23 12.25 -6.80
CA ILE A 24 4.08 13.01 -6.28
C ILE A 24 3.84 12.69 -4.79
N ILE A 25 3.85 11.41 -4.42
CA ILE A 25 3.69 10.97 -3.02
C ILE A 25 4.79 11.57 -2.14
N LEU A 26 6.05 11.54 -2.60
CA LEU A 26 7.19 12.04 -1.85
C LEU A 26 7.10 13.57 -1.67
N ILE A 27 6.79 14.31 -2.73
CA ILE A 27 6.57 15.76 -2.67
C ILE A 27 5.42 16.10 -1.71
N SER A 28 4.32 15.35 -1.76
CA SER A 28 3.19 15.53 -0.84
C SER A 28 3.60 15.31 0.62
N ASN A 29 4.36 14.25 0.90
CA ASN A 29 4.87 13.97 2.26
C ASN A 29 5.80 15.08 2.75
N VAL A 30 6.74 15.52 1.90
CA VAL A 30 7.63 16.65 2.23
C VAL A 30 6.82 17.91 2.52
N THR A 31 5.80 18.20 1.72
CA THR A 31 4.92 19.35 1.93
C THR A 31 4.17 19.26 3.27
N LEU A 32 3.67 18.07 3.63
CA LEU A 32 3.03 17.82 4.92
C LEU A 32 3.98 18.05 6.10
N ILE A 33 5.21 17.56 6.02
CA ILE A 33 6.24 17.73 7.05
C ILE A 33 6.58 19.22 7.21
N VAL A 34 6.80 19.93 6.10
CA VAL A 34 7.11 21.37 6.13
C VAL A 34 5.95 22.16 6.73
N LYS A 35 4.71 21.90 6.32
CA LYS A 35 3.52 22.57 6.88
C LYS A 35 3.36 22.28 8.38
N GLY A 36 3.52 21.03 8.80
CA GLY A 36 3.48 20.65 10.21
C GLY A 36 4.59 21.31 11.04
N SER A 37 5.77 21.53 10.44
CA SER A 37 6.88 22.22 11.12
C SER A 37 6.72 23.74 11.18
N LEU A 38 6.06 24.36 10.20
CA LEU A 38 5.88 25.83 10.13
C LEU A 38 4.64 26.31 10.89
N SER A 39 3.65 25.43 11.06
CA SER A 39 2.40 25.74 11.76
C SER A 39 2.07 24.60 12.72
N PRO A 40 2.84 24.45 13.83
CA PRO A 40 2.62 23.38 14.79
C PRO A 40 1.21 23.44 15.41
N ASP A 41 0.63 24.65 15.45
CA ASP A 41 -0.68 24.91 16.02
C ASP A 41 -1.84 24.52 15.08
N ARG A 42 -1.60 24.10 13.83
CA ARG A 42 -2.67 23.63 12.95
C ARG A 42 -2.30 22.32 12.29
N PRO A 43 -3.18 21.29 12.36
CA PRO A 43 -2.89 20.02 11.72
C PRO A 43 -2.75 20.21 10.20
N PRO A 44 -1.72 19.59 9.57
CA PRO A 44 -1.47 19.79 8.16
C PRO A 44 -2.59 19.15 7.33
N SER A 45 -3.08 19.89 6.33
CA SER A 45 -4.15 19.44 5.44
C SER A 45 -3.68 19.23 4.01
N VAL A 46 -4.30 18.27 3.32
CA VAL A 46 -4.12 18.00 1.89
C VAL A 46 -5.46 18.23 1.20
N PHE A 47 -5.51 19.17 0.24
CA PHE A 47 -6.75 19.52 -0.48
C PHE A 47 -7.95 19.86 0.43
N GLY A 48 -7.70 20.49 1.59
CA GLY A 48 -8.75 20.83 2.56
C GLY A 48 -9.28 19.64 3.36
N ILE A 49 -8.59 18.49 3.32
CA ILE A 49 -8.88 17.31 4.13
C ILE A 49 -7.80 17.19 5.20
N THR A 50 -8.24 17.03 6.44
CA THR A 50 -7.40 16.86 7.62
C THR A 50 -7.78 15.55 8.30
N THR A 51 -6.82 14.65 8.45
CA THR A 51 -6.98 13.37 9.15
C THR A 51 -6.37 13.47 10.54
N MET A 52 -7.11 13.12 11.57
CA MET A 52 -6.64 13.17 12.96
C MET A 52 -7.02 11.90 13.70
N MET A 53 -6.24 11.59 14.74
CA MET A 53 -6.57 10.53 15.67
C MET A 53 -7.29 11.10 16.88
N VAL A 54 -8.29 10.37 17.35
CA VAL A 54 -9.07 10.75 18.52
C VAL A 54 -8.33 10.34 19.78
N MET A 55 -7.97 11.33 20.60
CA MET A 55 -7.17 11.14 21.83
C MET A 55 -8.00 11.19 23.12
N SER A 56 -9.22 11.73 23.06
CA SER A 56 -10.13 11.86 24.21
C SER A 56 -11.50 11.27 23.89
N GLY A 57 -12.17 10.75 24.92
CA GLY A 57 -13.52 10.18 24.79
C GLY A 57 -14.65 11.19 24.97
N SER A 58 -14.41 12.47 24.64
CA SER A 58 -15.45 13.51 24.81
C SER A 58 -16.59 13.37 23.80
N MET A 59 -16.33 12.71 22.67
CA MET A 59 -17.32 12.38 21.63
C MET A 59 -17.77 10.91 21.69
N SER A 60 -17.36 10.17 22.73
CA SER A 60 -17.83 8.81 22.97
C SER A 60 -19.32 8.83 23.35
N GLY A 61 -20.05 7.77 23.01
CA GLY A 61 -21.46 7.66 23.40
C GLY A 61 -22.30 6.82 22.44
N ASP A 62 -23.62 6.97 22.55
CA ASP A 62 -24.60 6.16 21.80
C ASP A 62 -25.12 6.82 20.52
N ALA A 63 -24.61 8.01 20.17
CA ALA A 63 -24.97 8.70 18.94
C ALA A 63 -24.60 7.82 17.71
N PRO A 64 -25.37 7.82 16.61
CA PRO A 64 -25.05 7.00 15.44
C PRO A 64 -23.72 7.37 14.78
N ASP A 65 -23.26 8.61 14.98
CA ASP A 65 -22.00 9.19 14.53
C ASP A 65 -21.03 9.43 15.71
N HIS A 66 -21.16 8.68 16.81
CA HIS A 66 -20.22 8.70 17.92
C HIS A 66 -18.78 8.43 17.46
N ILE A 67 -17.83 8.98 18.20
CA ILE A 67 -16.42 8.92 17.87
C ILE A 67 -15.67 8.44 19.11
N GLU A 68 -15.01 7.29 19.01
CA GLU A 68 -14.31 6.70 20.13
C GLU A 68 -12.81 7.02 20.12
N VAL A 69 -12.19 6.90 21.30
CA VAL A 69 -10.73 6.98 21.42
C VAL A 69 -10.08 5.90 20.56
N GLY A 70 -9.04 6.28 19.79
CA GLY A 70 -8.37 5.38 18.86
C GLY A 70 -8.98 5.35 17.45
N ASP A 71 -10.08 6.06 17.22
CA ASP A 71 -10.64 6.25 15.89
C ASP A 71 -9.84 7.27 15.07
N MET A 72 -9.98 7.17 13.75
CA MET A 72 -9.45 8.16 12.81
C MET A 72 -10.59 8.98 12.24
N VAL A 73 -10.55 10.29 12.47
CA VAL A 73 -11.53 11.24 11.93
C VAL A 73 -10.97 11.95 10.71
N VAL A 74 -11.85 12.18 9.74
CA VAL A 74 -11.57 12.95 8.54
C VAL A 74 -12.41 14.21 8.59
N ALA A 75 -11.76 15.35 8.83
CA ALA A 75 -12.38 16.66 8.79
C ALA A 75 -12.15 17.31 7.42
N LYS A 76 -13.22 17.82 6.81
CA LYS A 76 -13.18 18.55 5.55
C LYS A 76 -13.42 20.03 5.80
N ALA A 77 -12.57 20.88 5.26
CA ALA A 77 -12.78 22.32 5.24
C ALA A 77 -14.08 22.64 4.47
N VAL A 78 -14.98 23.36 5.13
CA VAL A 78 -16.28 23.79 4.59
C VAL A 78 -16.47 25.26 4.88
N ASP A 79 -17.36 25.90 4.13
CA ASP A 79 -17.81 27.25 4.45
C ASP A 79 -18.58 27.22 5.79
N PRO A 80 -18.16 27.97 6.82
CA PRO A 80 -18.83 27.99 8.11
C PRO A 80 -20.32 28.33 8.04
N THR A 81 -20.76 29.07 7.03
CA THR A 81 -22.18 29.40 6.82
C THR A 81 -23.04 28.20 6.43
N THR A 82 -22.43 27.09 6.02
CA THR A 82 -23.12 25.83 5.69
C THR A 82 -23.21 24.86 6.86
N LEU A 83 -22.65 25.24 8.02
CA LEU A 83 -22.72 24.44 9.23
C LEU A 83 -24.09 24.56 9.88
N GLU A 84 -24.55 23.44 10.41
CA GLU A 84 -25.86 23.33 11.06
C GLU A 84 -25.70 22.72 12.46
N VAL A 85 -26.66 23.01 13.34
CA VAL A 85 -26.77 22.35 14.65
C VAL A 85 -26.79 20.83 14.45
N GLY A 86 -26.03 20.12 15.29
CA GLY A 86 -25.82 18.68 15.21
C GLY A 86 -24.61 18.27 14.38
N ASN A 87 -24.00 19.16 13.60
CA ASN A 87 -22.74 18.85 12.90
C ASN A 87 -21.59 18.70 13.89
N ILE A 88 -20.73 17.70 13.65
CA ILE A 88 -19.47 17.54 14.38
C ILE A 88 -18.39 18.34 13.65
N ILE A 89 -17.73 19.24 14.36
CA ILE A 89 -16.65 20.08 13.83
C ILE A 89 -15.37 19.88 14.61
N THR A 90 -14.25 20.00 13.91
CA THR A 90 -12.94 20.12 14.53
C THR A 90 -12.48 21.57 14.45
N PHE A 91 -12.03 22.12 15.55
CA PHE A 91 -11.58 23.50 15.67
C PHE A 91 -10.34 23.64 16.57
N MET A 92 -9.70 24.79 16.49
CA MET A 92 -8.56 25.16 17.33
C MET A 92 -9.02 25.92 18.56
N GLU A 93 -9.00 25.27 19.71
CA GLU A 93 -9.24 25.92 20.99
C GLU A 93 -7.97 26.67 21.45
N ASN A 94 -8.13 27.94 21.80
CA ASN A 94 -7.06 28.83 22.27
C ASN A 94 -5.83 28.88 21.33
N GLY A 95 -6.02 28.56 20.05
CA GLY A 95 -4.98 28.51 19.05
C GLY A 95 -3.89 27.46 19.28
N LYS A 96 -4.12 26.44 20.13
CA LYS A 96 -3.10 25.44 20.49
C LYS A 96 -3.61 24.01 20.52
N THR A 97 -4.86 23.82 20.96
CA THR A 97 -5.42 22.49 21.15
C THR A 97 -6.47 22.23 20.09
N THR A 98 -6.37 21.10 19.39
CA THR A 98 -7.42 20.68 18.47
C THR A 98 -8.52 19.96 19.25
N VAL A 99 -9.75 20.46 19.15
CA VAL A 99 -10.94 19.91 19.80
C VAL A 99 -11.95 19.52 18.73
N THR A 100 -12.62 18.38 18.92
CA THR A 100 -13.69 17.92 18.02
C THR A 100 -14.95 17.73 18.83
N HIS A 101 -15.96 18.57 18.61
CA HIS A 101 -17.23 18.55 19.35
C HIS A 101 -18.42 18.80 18.41
N ARG A 102 -19.64 18.54 18.90
CA ARG A 102 -20.89 18.76 18.17
C ARG A 102 -21.41 20.17 18.39
N ILE A 103 -21.85 20.82 17.32
CA ILE A 103 -22.55 22.10 17.40
C ILE A 103 -23.90 21.88 18.07
N VAL A 104 -24.15 22.55 19.19
CA VAL A 104 -25.44 22.52 19.88
C VAL A 104 -26.26 23.78 19.62
N GLU A 105 -25.59 24.89 19.28
CA GLU A 105 -26.24 26.17 18.98
C GLU A 105 -25.37 27.01 18.02
N ILE A 106 -26.04 27.79 17.16
CA ILE A 106 -25.42 28.81 16.31
C ILE A 106 -25.90 30.16 16.83
N ASN A 107 -24.97 30.97 17.30
CA ASN A 107 -25.26 32.25 17.95
C ASN A 107 -25.57 33.33 16.91
N ASP A 108 -26.30 34.38 17.32
CA ASP A 108 -26.67 35.52 16.46
C ASP A 108 -25.46 36.27 15.89
N ASP A 109 -24.32 36.21 16.57
CA ASP A 109 -23.05 36.82 16.14
C ASP A 109 -22.25 35.94 15.14
N GLY A 110 -22.79 34.78 14.77
CA GLY A 110 -22.16 33.83 13.85
C GLY A 110 -21.13 32.90 14.49
N THR A 111 -20.99 32.91 15.81
CA THR A 111 -20.18 31.93 16.56
C THR A 111 -20.96 30.64 16.82
N PHE A 112 -20.25 29.57 17.16
CA PHE A 112 -20.82 28.25 17.39
C PHE A 112 -20.61 27.84 18.84
N THR A 113 -21.68 27.43 19.51
CA THR A 113 -21.58 26.76 20.82
C THR A 113 -21.51 25.26 20.57
N THR A 114 -20.48 24.62 21.14
CA THR A 114 -20.22 23.19 20.98
C THR A 114 -20.32 22.44 22.29
N ALA A 115 -20.56 21.13 22.21
CA ALA A 115 -20.51 20.21 23.35
C ALA A 115 -19.97 18.85 22.91
N GLY A 116 -19.23 18.20 23.80
CA GLY A 116 -18.88 16.79 23.66
C GLY A 116 -20.09 15.90 23.93
N ASP A 117 -20.29 14.87 23.11
CA ASP A 117 -21.41 13.93 23.27
C ASP A 117 -21.39 13.19 24.62
N ALA A 118 -20.21 12.99 25.22
CA ALA A 118 -20.03 12.34 26.52
C ALA A 118 -20.21 13.26 27.73
N ASN A 119 -20.39 14.58 27.53
CA ASN A 119 -20.36 15.57 28.61
C ASN A 119 -21.73 15.86 29.25
N ASP A 120 -22.69 14.93 29.15
CA ASP A 120 -24.04 15.04 29.74
C ASP A 120 -24.77 16.37 29.44
N GLY A 121 -24.57 16.93 28.25
CA GLY A 121 -25.18 18.20 27.83
C GLY A 121 -24.49 19.46 28.37
N THR A 122 -23.32 19.33 29.00
CA THR A 122 -22.48 20.48 29.37
C THR A 122 -21.84 21.09 28.13
N ILE A 123 -22.16 22.35 27.85
CA ILE A 123 -21.59 23.11 26.73
C ILE A 123 -20.16 23.57 27.04
N ASP A 124 -19.36 23.74 25.99
CA ASP A 124 -18.04 24.34 26.09
C ASP A 124 -18.19 25.82 26.48
N GLN A 125 -17.29 26.30 27.35
CA GLN A 125 -17.39 27.66 27.90
C GLN A 125 -17.08 28.76 26.88
N THR A 126 -16.32 28.44 25.84
CA THR A 126 -15.85 29.42 24.85
C THR A 126 -16.54 29.14 23.52
N PRO A 127 -17.35 30.09 23.00
CA PRO A 127 -17.90 29.97 21.66
C PRO A 127 -16.80 29.91 20.60
N VAL A 128 -16.98 29.04 19.61
CA VAL A 128 -16.04 28.81 18.52
C VAL A 128 -16.29 29.80 17.41
N LYS A 129 -15.25 30.51 16.97
CA LYS A 129 -15.34 31.43 15.83
C LYS A 129 -15.19 30.69 14.51
N PRO A 130 -15.80 31.17 13.42
CA PRO A 130 -15.65 30.59 12.07
C PRO A 130 -14.19 30.37 11.63
N GLU A 131 -13.28 31.26 12.03
CA GLU A 131 -11.84 31.21 11.71
C GLU A 131 -11.03 30.17 12.50
N GLU A 132 -11.59 29.67 13.59
CA GLU A 132 -10.99 28.62 14.43
C GLU A 132 -11.34 27.22 13.91
N ILE A 133 -12.36 27.12 13.06
CA ILE A 133 -12.81 25.86 12.48
C ILE A 133 -11.79 25.33 11.46
N ILE A 134 -11.34 24.10 11.69
CA ILE A 134 -10.49 23.36 10.76
C ILE A 134 -11.36 22.70 9.70
N GLY A 135 -12.49 22.12 10.11
CA GLY A 135 -13.45 21.51 9.19
C GLY A 135 -14.56 20.73 9.88
N LYS A 136 -15.53 20.30 9.08
CA LYS A 136 -16.61 19.40 9.48
C LYS A 136 -16.14 17.95 9.38
N VAL A 137 -16.40 17.15 10.40
CA VAL A 137 -16.14 15.70 10.36
C VAL A 137 -17.09 15.07 9.35
N VAL A 138 -16.52 14.42 8.33
CA VAL A 138 -17.28 13.75 7.25
C VAL A 138 -17.20 12.23 7.31
N LEU A 139 -16.21 11.70 8.03
CA LEU A 139 -15.99 10.27 8.19
C LEU A 139 -15.23 10.01 9.50
N SER A 140 -15.66 8.98 10.23
CA SER A 140 -14.88 8.35 11.30
C SER A 140 -14.63 6.90 10.92
N ILE A 141 -13.40 6.42 11.10
CA ILE A 141 -13.02 5.02 10.82
C ILE A 141 -12.60 4.38 12.14
N PRO A 142 -13.39 3.41 12.67
CA PRO A 142 -13.10 2.78 13.94
C PRO A 142 -11.72 2.14 13.99
N LYS A 143 -10.98 2.36 15.08
CA LYS A 143 -9.65 1.76 15.37
C LYS A 143 -8.54 2.04 14.35
N LEU A 144 -8.81 2.80 13.28
CA LEU A 144 -7.77 3.09 12.28
C LEU A 144 -6.68 3.99 12.87
N GLY A 145 -7.05 4.83 13.83
CA GLY A 145 -6.10 5.59 14.63
C GLY A 145 -5.12 4.66 15.34
N ASP A 146 -5.62 3.72 16.14
CA ASP A 146 -4.79 2.73 16.84
C ASP A 146 -3.86 1.96 15.90
N VAL A 147 -4.37 1.53 14.74
CA VAL A 147 -3.56 0.84 13.72
C VAL A 147 -2.45 1.75 13.20
N ALA A 148 -2.75 3.02 12.93
CA ALA A 148 -1.75 3.99 12.47
C ALA A 148 -0.69 4.26 13.55
N MET A 149 -1.10 4.41 14.81
CA MET A 149 -0.18 4.58 15.94
C MET A 149 0.68 3.34 16.16
N PHE A 150 0.09 2.15 16.08
CA PHE A 150 0.84 0.89 16.17
C PHE A 150 1.85 0.77 15.03
N ALA A 151 1.47 1.10 13.79
CA ALA A 151 2.36 1.06 12.63
C ALA A 151 3.58 2.00 12.75
N GLN A 152 3.47 3.08 13.53
CA GLN A 152 4.59 3.99 13.82
C GLN A 152 5.57 3.44 14.88
N THR A 153 5.21 2.39 15.62
CA THR A 153 6.11 1.75 16.58
C THR A 153 7.16 0.88 15.87
N PRO A 154 8.34 0.61 16.47
CA PRO A 154 9.32 -0.31 15.90
C PRO A 154 8.75 -1.71 15.60
N ILE A 155 7.92 -2.23 16.49
CA ILE A 155 7.27 -3.54 16.33
C ILE A 155 6.24 -3.50 15.19
N GLY A 156 5.45 -2.43 15.12
CA GLY A 156 4.49 -2.24 14.03
C GLY A 156 5.17 -2.11 12.67
N MET A 157 6.26 -1.36 12.57
CA MET A 157 7.06 -1.26 11.34
C MET A 157 7.59 -2.63 10.89
N VAL A 158 8.13 -3.44 11.80
CA VAL A 158 8.54 -4.82 11.47
C VAL A 158 7.36 -5.66 11.02
N THR A 159 6.20 -5.50 11.64
CA THR A 159 4.99 -6.27 11.30
C THR A 159 4.44 -5.91 9.91
N PHE A 160 4.33 -4.61 9.59
CA PHE A 160 3.74 -4.15 8.33
C PHE A 160 4.71 -4.09 7.15
N ILE A 161 6.01 -3.93 7.40
CA ILE A 161 7.02 -3.80 6.35
C ILE A 161 7.95 -5.03 6.34
N GLY A 162 8.52 -5.34 7.50
CA GLY A 162 9.52 -6.41 7.63
C GLY A 162 8.97 -7.79 7.29
N VAL A 163 7.86 -8.20 7.90
CA VAL A 163 7.27 -9.53 7.71
C VAL A 163 6.85 -9.75 6.25
N PRO A 164 6.09 -8.85 5.59
CA PRO A 164 5.77 -9.00 4.17
C PRO A 164 6.99 -9.04 3.27
N LEU A 165 8.03 -8.24 3.55
CA LEU A 165 9.28 -8.26 2.80
C LEU A 165 9.98 -9.63 2.92
N VAL A 166 10.11 -10.16 4.13
CA VAL A 166 10.73 -11.47 4.37
C VAL A 166 9.92 -12.58 3.71
N LEU A 167 8.59 -12.55 3.83
CA LEU A 167 7.71 -13.51 3.14
C LEU A 167 7.87 -13.46 1.62
N TYR A 168 7.92 -12.26 1.05
CA TYR A 168 8.16 -12.07 -0.38
C TYR A 168 9.51 -12.65 -0.82
N LEU A 169 10.59 -12.37 -0.06
CA LEU A 169 11.93 -12.90 -0.35
C LEU A 169 11.98 -14.43 -0.24
N LEU A 170 11.30 -15.00 0.76
CA LEU A 170 11.19 -16.46 0.92
C LEU A 170 10.43 -17.09 -0.25
N LEU A 171 9.29 -16.50 -0.65
CA LEU A 171 8.52 -16.98 -1.80
C LEU A 171 9.33 -16.90 -3.09
N ASP A 172 10.04 -15.80 -3.35
CA ASP A 172 10.91 -15.64 -4.52
C ASP A 172 12.04 -16.69 -4.53
N ALA A 173 12.69 -16.90 -3.38
CA ALA A 173 13.74 -17.92 -3.24
C ALA A 173 13.22 -19.35 -3.52
N LEU A 174 12.04 -19.69 -2.99
CA LEU A 174 11.41 -21.00 -3.21
C LEU A 174 11.01 -21.21 -4.67
N LEU A 175 10.43 -20.18 -5.31
CA LEU A 175 10.06 -20.23 -6.72
C LEU A 175 11.29 -20.39 -7.62
N ARG A 176 12.38 -19.67 -7.33
CA ARG A 176 13.65 -19.81 -8.04
C ARG A 176 14.27 -21.19 -7.86
N ALA A 177 14.25 -21.74 -6.63
CA ALA A 177 14.77 -23.06 -6.35
C ALA A 177 13.99 -24.15 -7.12
N LYS A 178 12.66 -24.06 -7.17
CA LYS A 178 11.80 -24.98 -7.94
C LYS A 178 12.09 -24.89 -9.44
N HIS A 179 12.19 -23.69 -9.98
CA HIS A 179 12.50 -23.47 -11.40
C HIS A 179 13.89 -24.00 -11.78
N ASN A 180 14.90 -23.78 -10.94
CA ASN A 180 16.25 -24.29 -11.17
C ASN A 180 16.31 -25.83 -11.11
N LYS A 181 15.51 -26.45 -10.23
CA LYS A 181 15.39 -27.92 -10.14
C LYS A 181 14.70 -28.52 -11.37
N SER A 182 13.66 -27.87 -11.90
CA SER A 182 13.00 -28.29 -13.16
C SER A 182 13.98 -28.22 -14.34
N LYS A 183 14.68 -27.10 -14.50
CA LYS A 183 15.68 -26.92 -15.55
C LYS A 183 16.80 -27.96 -15.49
N LYS A 184 17.34 -28.24 -14.29
CA LYS A 184 18.35 -29.28 -14.13
C LYS A 184 17.82 -30.69 -14.48
N LYS A 185 16.55 -30.97 -14.20
CA LYS A 185 15.92 -32.26 -14.54
C LYS A 185 15.71 -32.40 -16.05
N GLU A 186 15.27 -31.33 -16.71
CA GLU A 186 15.11 -31.26 -18.17
C GLU A 186 16.46 -31.39 -18.88
N GLU A 187 17.49 -30.67 -18.43
CA GLU A 187 18.83 -30.74 -19.00
C GLU A 187 19.45 -32.13 -18.83
N LYS A 188 19.23 -32.79 -17.69
CA LYS A 188 19.69 -34.17 -17.47
C LYS A 188 18.97 -35.15 -18.41
N ALA A 189 17.65 -35.07 -18.51
CA ALA A 189 16.88 -35.96 -19.39
C ALA A 189 17.30 -35.79 -20.87
N ALA A 190 17.55 -34.57 -21.32
CA ALA A 190 18.04 -34.29 -22.67
C ALA A 190 19.46 -34.85 -22.91
N LYS A 191 20.35 -34.81 -21.90
CA LYS A 191 21.69 -35.41 -21.99
C LYS A 191 21.61 -36.94 -22.07
N ASP A 192 20.81 -37.56 -21.20
CA ASP A 192 20.61 -39.01 -21.17
C ASP A 192 20.01 -39.52 -22.50
N GLU A 193 19.10 -38.77 -23.13
CA GLU A 193 18.53 -39.08 -24.45
C GLU A 193 19.56 -38.92 -25.59
N ALA A 194 20.38 -37.86 -25.55
CA ALA A 194 21.42 -37.64 -26.53
C ALA A 194 22.54 -38.68 -26.47
N GLU A 195 22.84 -39.23 -25.28
CA GLU A 195 23.82 -40.31 -25.10
C GLU A 195 23.31 -41.62 -25.72
N LYS A 196 22.06 -42.00 -25.44
CA LYS A 196 21.42 -43.18 -26.06
C LYS A 196 21.39 -43.12 -27.59
N LEU A 197 21.02 -41.97 -28.15
CA LEU A 197 21.01 -41.78 -29.60
C LEU A 197 22.41 -41.89 -30.22
N LYS A 198 23.46 -41.48 -29.50
CA LYS A 198 24.85 -41.65 -29.95
C LYS A 198 25.26 -43.12 -29.94
N GLU A 199 24.94 -43.85 -28.88
CA GLU A 199 25.21 -45.29 -28.77
C GLU A 199 24.49 -46.08 -29.88
N GLU A 200 23.20 -45.80 -30.13
CA GLU A 200 22.44 -46.41 -31.23
C GLU A 200 23.08 -46.11 -32.60
N LEU A 201 23.52 -44.88 -32.81
CA LEU A 201 24.13 -44.44 -34.07
C LEU A 201 25.52 -45.07 -34.29
N GLU A 202 26.30 -45.30 -33.24
CA GLU A 202 27.57 -46.04 -33.31
C GLU A 202 27.35 -47.52 -33.62
N MET A 203 26.37 -48.18 -33.00
CA MET A 203 26.01 -49.57 -33.32
C MET A 203 25.53 -49.72 -34.76
N LEU A 204 24.73 -48.77 -35.27
CA LEU A 204 24.27 -48.80 -36.66
C LEU A 204 25.44 -48.66 -37.65
N LYS A 205 26.40 -47.79 -37.33
CA LYS A 205 27.60 -47.59 -38.14
C LYS A 205 28.49 -48.82 -38.16
N SER A 206 28.67 -49.50 -37.03
CA SER A 206 29.47 -50.73 -36.98
C SER A 206 28.81 -51.86 -37.79
N GLN A 207 27.48 -51.98 -37.72
CA GLN A 207 26.71 -52.92 -38.55
C GLN A 207 26.87 -52.64 -40.05
N MET A 208 26.71 -51.38 -40.47
CA MET A 208 26.92 -51.01 -41.88
C MET A 208 28.35 -51.27 -42.35
N ALA A 209 29.35 -51.05 -41.50
CA ALA A 209 30.74 -51.34 -41.82
C ALA A 209 30.96 -52.85 -42.03
N SER A 210 30.41 -53.71 -41.17
CA SER A 210 30.48 -55.16 -41.36
C SER A 210 29.75 -55.64 -42.62
N THR A 211 28.56 -55.11 -42.91
CA THR A 211 27.80 -55.49 -44.11
C THR A 211 28.51 -55.07 -45.40
N ASN A 212 29.12 -53.89 -45.43
CA ASN A 212 29.91 -53.44 -46.58
C ASN A 212 31.20 -54.26 -46.77
N THR A 213 31.76 -54.82 -45.69
CA THR A 213 32.96 -55.67 -45.76
C THR A 213 32.59 -57.07 -46.28
N GLU A 214 31.46 -57.64 -45.84
CA GLU A 214 30.92 -58.91 -46.37
C GLU A 214 30.49 -58.80 -47.85
N GLU A 215 29.90 -57.67 -48.27
CA GLU A 215 29.57 -57.43 -49.69
C GLU A 215 30.82 -57.26 -50.58
N ALA A 216 31.93 -56.77 -50.02
CA ALA A 216 33.21 -56.65 -50.73
C ALA A 216 33.89 -58.02 -50.90
N GLU A 217 33.94 -58.85 -49.84
CA GLU A 217 34.53 -60.20 -49.90
C GLU A 217 33.73 -61.16 -50.81
N ASN A 218 32.40 -61.08 -50.83
CA ASN A 218 31.57 -61.90 -51.73
C ASN A 218 31.69 -61.50 -53.21
N LYS A 219 32.11 -60.26 -53.51
CA LYS A 219 32.39 -59.84 -54.89
C LYS A 219 33.74 -60.33 -55.39
N GLU A 220 34.72 -60.47 -54.52
CA GLU A 220 36.09 -60.90 -54.85
C GLU A 220 36.22 -62.42 -54.99
N THR A 221 35.27 -63.20 -54.46
CA THR A 221 35.19 -64.67 -54.60
C THR A 221 34.31 -65.15 -55.75
N ALA A 222 33.64 -64.24 -56.46
CA ALA A 222 32.77 -64.53 -57.60
C ALA A 222 33.41 -64.25 -58.99
N GLU A 223 34.66 -63.79 -59.03
CA GLU A 223 35.52 -63.70 -60.23
C GLU A 223 36.55 -64.85 -60.26
#